data_AF-A0A2V9V7M0-F1
#
_entry.id   AF-A0A2V9V7M0-F1
#
_cell.length_a   1.000
_cell.length_b   1.000
_cell.length_c   1.000
_cell.angle_alpha   90.00
_cell.angle_beta   90.00
_cell.angle_gamma   90.00
#
_symmetry.space_group_name_H-M   'P 1'
#
loop_
_entity.id
_entity.type
_entity.pdbx_description
1 polymer ?
#
loop_
_entity_poly.entity_id
_entity_poly.type
_entity_poly.pdbx_seq_one_letter_code
_entity_poly.pdbx_strand_id
1 'polypeptide(L)'
;MQPIILAVFFEFSRTAFSMSAAGVALLVVGLLAAKNEIAQARGLDKIVALTNLCFAIPLAVFGAEHLSAGKFMIDLVPPYMPWRLFWIYFVGFALIAISLSIATRILVRWSGLLFGVMMFLFVAMIHFP
;
A
#
# COMPACT_ATOMS: atom_id res chain seq x y z
N MET A 1 -3.32 -33.30 -11.32
CA MET A 1 -3.53 -31.83 -11.28
C MET A 1 -2.51 -31.20 -12.21
N GLN A 2 -2.93 -30.35 -13.14
CA GLN A 2 -2.02 -29.73 -14.12
C GLN A 2 -1.04 -28.76 -13.42
N PRO A 3 0.26 -28.72 -13.80
CA PRO A 3 1.29 -27.90 -13.15
C PRO A 3 0.96 -26.39 -13.13
N ILE A 4 0.16 -25.91 -14.10
CA ILE A 4 -0.30 -24.53 -14.19
C ILE A 4 -1.23 -24.15 -13.02
N ILE A 5 -2.13 -25.05 -12.62
CA ILE A 5 -3.08 -24.80 -11.52
C ILE A 5 -2.33 -24.66 -10.20
N LEU A 6 -1.31 -25.51 -9.98
CA LEU A 6 -0.46 -25.43 -8.79
C LEU A 6 0.33 -24.11 -8.76
N ALA A 7 0.92 -23.70 -9.88
CA ALA A 7 1.67 -22.45 -9.96
C ALA A 7 0.80 -21.21 -9.64
N VAL A 8 -0.41 -21.14 -10.21
CA VAL A 8 -1.36 -20.04 -9.92
C VAL A 8 -1.79 -20.05 -8.46
N PHE A 9 -2.06 -21.22 -7.88
CA PHE A 9 -2.43 -21.35 -6.48
C PHE A 9 -1.31 -20.87 -5.53
N PHE A 10 -0.06 -21.26 -5.80
CA PHE A 10 1.10 -20.84 -5.01
C PHE A 10 1.37 -19.33 -5.10
N GLU A 11 1.23 -18.72 -6.28
CA GLU A 11 1.39 -17.28 -6.44
C GLU A 11 0.25 -16.51 -5.75
N PHE A 12 -1.01 -16.94 -5.90
CA PHE A 12 -2.14 -16.33 -5.19
C PHE A 12 -1.97 -16.42 -3.67
N SER A 13 -1.53 -17.58 -3.18
CA SER A 13 -1.22 -17.79 -1.76
C SER A 13 -0.09 -16.86 -1.30
N ARG A 14 0.96 -16.67 -2.11
CA ARG A 14 2.06 -15.75 -1.81
C ARG A 14 1.60 -14.30 -1.75
N THR A 15 0.78 -13.85 -2.69
CA THR A 15 0.24 -12.49 -2.73
C THR A 15 -0.64 -12.21 -1.51
N ALA A 16 -1.59 -13.09 -1.22
CA ALA A 16 -2.45 -12.96 -0.05
C ALA A 16 -1.65 -12.93 1.26
N PHE A 17 -0.61 -13.77 1.35
CA PHE A 17 0.30 -13.77 2.48
C PHE A 17 1.09 -12.46 2.59
N SER A 18 1.65 -11.93 1.49
CA SER A 18 2.42 -10.68 1.52
C SER A 18 1.57 -9.49 1.93
N MET A 19 0.36 -9.39 1.39
CA MET A 19 -0.63 -8.36 1.72
C MET A 19 -0.98 -8.40 3.21
N SER A 20 -1.29 -9.59 3.72
CA SER A 20 -1.64 -9.80 5.13
C SER A 20 -0.47 -9.50 6.06
N ALA A 21 0.73 -9.98 5.71
CA ALA A 21 1.95 -9.73 6.48
C ALA A 21 2.28 -8.23 6.54
N ALA A 22 2.16 -7.51 5.42
CA ALA A 22 2.39 -6.07 5.37
C ALA A 22 1.37 -5.29 6.22
N GLY A 23 0.08 -5.66 6.12
CA GLY A 23 -0.97 -5.03 6.93
C GLY A 23 -0.75 -5.23 8.43
N VAL A 24 -0.42 -6.45 8.86
CA VAL A 24 -0.12 -6.76 10.28
C VAL A 24 1.15 -6.04 10.74
N ALA A 25 2.22 -6.04 9.93
CA ALA A 25 3.45 -5.34 10.25
C ALA A 25 3.20 -3.84 10.46
N LEU A 26 2.44 -3.20 9.57
CA LEU A 26 2.11 -1.79 9.70
C LEU A 26 1.16 -1.48 10.86
N LEU A 27 0.24 -2.38 11.17
CA LEU A 27 -0.58 -2.27 12.39
C LEU A 27 0.32 -2.23 13.63
N VAL A 28 1.28 -3.16 13.74
CA VAL A 28 2.23 -3.17 14.85
C VAL A 28 3.06 -1.89 14.89
N VAL A 29 3.62 -1.46 13.76
CA VAL A 29 4.42 -0.23 13.67
C VAL A 29 3.61 1.00 14.07
N GLY A 30 2.40 1.17 13.56
CA GLY A 30 1.56 2.32 13.89
C GLY A 30 1.08 2.30 15.35
N LEU A 31 0.80 1.12 15.93
CA LEU A 31 0.50 1.02 17.36
C LEU A 31 1.71 1.38 18.23
N LEU A 32 2.92 0.97 17.84
CA LEU A 32 4.15 1.35 18.53
C LEU A 32 4.40 2.86 18.43
N ALA A 33 4.21 3.45 17.25
CA ALA A 33 4.35 4.88 17.02
C ALA A 33 3.31 5.72 17.79
N ALA A 34 2.07 5.24 17.89
CA ALA A 34 0.98 5.94 18.58
C ALA A 34 0.88 5.63 20.08
N LYS A 35 1.74 4.75 20.63
CA LYS A 35 1.62 4.24 22.02
C LYS A 35 1.48 5.36 23.06
N ASN A 36 2.32 6.38 22.97
CA ASN A 36 2.31 7.48 23.93
C ASN A 36 1.06 8.36 23.80
N GLU A 37 0.60 8.61 22.57
CA GLU A 37 -0.59 9.42 22.30
C GLU A 37 -1.85 8.68 22.77
N ILE A 38 -1.95 7.38 22.51
CA ILE A 38 -3.06 6.54 22.98
C ILE A 38 -3.11 6.50 24.52
N ALA A 39 -1.95 6.45 25.17
CA ALA A 39 -1.85 6.48 26.62
C ALA A 39 -2.31 7.82 27.24
N GLN A 40 -2.05 8.94 26.54
CA GLN A 40 -2.45 10.28 26.98
C GLN A 40 -3.89 10.65 26.59
N ALA A 41 -4.43 10.02 25.54
CA ALA A 41 -5.76 10.31 25.02
C ALA A 41 -6.89 9.82 25.94
N ARG A 42 -7.97 10.62 26.05
CA ARG A 42 -9.15 10.32 26.88
C ARG A 42 -10.40 10.15 26.00
N GLY A 43 -11.28 9.21 26.36
CA GLY A 43 -12.54 9.00 25.65
C GLY A 43 -12.37 8.76 24.14
N LEU A 44 -13.07 9.56 23.33
CA LEU A 44 -13.07 9.48 21.86
C LEU A 44 -11.75 9.89 21.22
N ASP A 45 -10.87 10.60 21.95
CA ASP A 45 -9.57 11.03 21.42
C ASP A 45 -8.67 9.83 21.09
N LYS A 46 -8.92 8.66 21.69
CA LYS A 46 -8.24 7.41 21.35
C LYS A 46 -8.53 6.96 19.91
N ILE A 47 -9.74 7.22 19.40
CA ILE A 47 -10.11 6.93 18.02
C ILE A 47 -9.32 7.85 17.08
N VAL A 48 -9.25 9.13 17.42
CA VAL A 48 -8.46 10.12 16.67
C VAL A 48 -6.97 9.75 16.64
N ALA A 49 -6.45 9.23 17.76
CA ALA A 49 -5.07 8.72 17.83
C ALA A 49 -4.82 7.54 16.87
N LEU A 50 -5.86 6.78 16.51
CA LEU A 50 -5.77 5.63 15.62
C LEU A 50 -6.15 5.92 14.16
N THR A 51 -6.70 7.09 13.84
CA THR A 51 -7.17 7.42 12.48
C THR A 51 -6.10 7.22 11.40
N ASN A 52 -4.83 7.50 11.71
CA ASN A 52 -3.73 7.32 10.74
C ASN A 52 -3.53 5.85 10.34
N LEU A 53 -3.80 4.89 11.23
CA LEU A 53 -3.71 3.46 10.92
C LEU A 53 -4.76 3.04 9.88
N CYS A 54 -5.94 3.68 9.86
CA CYS A 54 -6.98 3.41 8.87
C CYS A 54 -6.51 3.72 7.44
N PHE A 55 -5.59 4.68 7.27
CA PHE A 55 -5.00 5.01 5.97
C PHE A 55 -3.71 4.21 5.70
N ALA A 56 -2.86 4.03 6.71
CA ALA A 56 -1.59 3.35 6.54
C ALA A 56 -1.76 1.87 6.17
N ILE A 57 -2.66 1.14 6.83
CA ILE A 57 -2.81 -0.32 6.63
C ILE A 57 -3.19 -0.66 5.18
N PRO A 58 -4.25 -0.07 4.57
CA PRO A 58 -4.60 -0.36 3.18
C PRO A 58 -3.47 -0.02 2.20
N LEU A 59 -2.76 1.08 2.43
CA LEU A 59 -1.63 1.47 1.58
C LEU A 59 -0.49 0.44 1.64
N ALA A 60 -0.22 -0.13 2.81
CA ALA A 60 0.76 -1.21 2.92
C ALA A 60 0.30 -2.50 2.24
N VAL A 61 -0.98 -2.84 2.38
CA VAL A 61 -1.60 -3.99 1.72
C VAL A 61 -1.47 -3.87 0.20
N PHE A 62 -1.90 -2.75 -0.39
CA PHE A 62 -1.78 -2.52 -1.83
C PHE A 62 -0.33 -2.39 -2.28
N GLY A 63 0.54 -1.77 -1.48
CA GLY A 63 1.97 -1.70 -1.77
C GLY A 63 2.59 -3.10 -1.86
N ALA A 64 2.25 -3.99 -0.93
CA ALA A 64 2.70 -5.38 -0.96
C ALA A 64 2.14 -6.16 -2.14
N GLU A 65 0.90 -5.91 -2.54
CA GLU A 65 0.28 -6.50 -3.73
C GLU A 65 1.04 -6.12 -5.01
N HIS A 66 1.41 -4.85 -5.18
CA HIS A 66 2.21 -4.40 -6.33
C HIS A 66 3.56 -5.11 -6.40
N LEU A 67 4.17 -5.38 -5.24
CA LEU A 67 5.47 -6.05 -5.15
C LEU A 67 5.39 -7.56 -5.37
N SER A 68 4.32 -8.22 -4.91
CA SER A 68 4.16 -9.69 -5.02
C SER A 68 3.44 -10.15 -6.28
N ALA A 69 2.51 -9.36 -6.81
CA ALA A 69 1.66 -9.70 -7.96
C ALA A 69 1.94 -8.86 -9.21
N GLY A 70 3.04 -8.10 -9.26
CA GLY A 70 3.25 -7.09 -10.31
C GLY A 70 3.15 -7.59 -11.75
N LYS A 71 3.46 -8.86 -12.03
CA LYS A 71 3.27 -9.46 -13.37
C LYS A 71 1.80 -9.61 -13.78
N PHE A 72 0.91 -9.89 -12.84
CA PHE A 72 -0.54 -10.00 -13.07
C PHE A 72 -1.20 -8.63 -13.23
N MET A 73 -0.52 -7.57 -12.80
CA MET A 73 -0.98 -6.18 -12.91
C MET A 73 -0.51 -5.49 -14.19
N ILE A 74 0.28 -6.16 -15.04
CA ILE A 74 0.82 -5.57 -16.27
C ILE A 74 -0.28 -4.89 -17.08
N ASP A 75 -1.42 -5.57 -17.25
CA ASP A 75 -2.54 -5.08 -18.06
C ASP A 75 -3.27 -3.86 -17.48
N LEU A 76 -2.99 -3.50 -16.22
CA LEU A 76 -3.54 -2.30 -15.58
C LEU A 76 -2.76 -1.02 -15.94
N VAL A 77 -1.51 -1.14 -16.42
CA VAL A 77 -0.70 0.01 -16.86
C VAL A 77 -1.05 0.34 -18.31
N PRO A 78 -1.16 1.60 -18.75
CA PRO A 78 -1.45 1.90 -20.15
C PRO A 78 -0.45 1.24 -21.13
N PRO A 79 -0.91 0.72 -22.28
CA PRO A 79 -0.08 -0.07 -23.19
C PRO A 79 1.00 0.76 -23.92
N TYR A 80 0.78 2.07 -24.05
CA TYR A 80 1.75 2.98 -24.65
C TYR A 80 2.95 3.31 -23.72
N MET A 81 2.83 3.01 -22.43
CA MET A 81 3.83 3.38 -21.44
C MET A 81 5.05 2.43 -21.50
N PRO A 82 6.28 2.93 -21.62
CA PRO A 82 7.46 2.08 -21.58
C PRO A 82 7.69 1.53 -20.18
N TRP A 83 8.41 0.40 -20.09
CA TRP A 83 8.80 -0.22 -18.82
C TRP A 83 7.64 -0.45 -17.83
N ARG A 84 6.48 -0.94 -18.29
CA ARG A 84 5.25 -1.12 -17.47
C ARG A 84 5.50 -1.82 -16.12
N LEU A 85 6.37 -2.84 -16.09
CA LEU A 85 6.76 -3.54 -14.85
C LEU A 85 7.52 -2.65 -13.86
N PHE A 86 8.40 -1.76 -14.34
CA PHE A 86 9.13 -0.82 -13.48
C PHE A 86 8.15 0.07 -12.71
N TRP A 87 7.14 0.63 -13.40
CA TRP A 87 6.14 1.50 -12.78
C TRP A 87 5.31 0.77 -11.72
N ILE A 88 4.94 -0.48 -11.95
CA ILE A 88 4.20 -1.29 -10.96
C ILE A 88 5.01 -1.44 -9.68
N TYR A 89 6.29 -1.82 -9.77
CA TYR A 89 7.13 -1.95 -8.58
C TYR A 89 7.45 -0.61 -7.93
N PHE A 90 7.68 0.45 -8.71
CA PHE A 90 7.89 1.80 -8.21
C PHE A 90 6.68 2.27 -7.38
N VAL A 91 5.46 2.09 -7.88
CA VAL A 91 4.23 2.40 -7.15
C VAL A 91 4.14 1.55 -5.88
N GLY A 92 4.48 0.27 -5.93
CA GLY A 92 4.54 -0.59 -4.75
C GLY A 92 5.44 -0.03 -3.64
N PHE A 93 6.67 0.35 -3.97
CA PHE A 93 7.59 0.97 -3.01
C PHE A 93 7.09 2.34 -2.51
N ALA A 94 6.51 3.16 -3.39
CA ALA A 94 5.94 4.45 -3.01
C ALA A 94 4.79 4.27 -2.01
N LEU A 95 3.89 3.30 -2.23
CA LEU A 95 2.79 2.98 -1.33
C LEU A 95 3.27 2.51 0.05
N ILE A 96 4.29 1.64 0.11
CA ILE A 96 4.91 1.24 1.39
C ILE A 96 5.53 2.45 2.11
N ALA A 97 6.24 3.33 1.39
CA ALA A 97 6.86 4.51 1.98
C ALA A 97 5.81 5.50 2.54
N ILE A 98 4.74 5.76 1.77
CA ILE A 98 3.61 6.60 2.19
C ILE A 98 2.92 5.98 3.42
N SER A 99 2.68 4.66 3.39
CA SER A 99 2.09 3.94 4.51
C SER A 99 2.92 4.09 5.80
N LEU A 100 4.23 3.87 5.72
CA LEU A 100 5.14 4.00 6.86
C LEU A 100 5.19 5.44 7.38
N SER A 101 5.22 6.42 6.48
CA SER A 101 5.16 7.84 6.81
C SER A 101 3.87 8.20 7.56
N ILE A 102 2.71 7.72 7.10
CA ILE A 102 1.43 7.96 7.76
C ILE A 102 1.38 7.25 9.13
N ALA A 103 1.83 6.00 9.21
CA ALA A 103 1.85 5.22 10.45
C ALA A 103 2.75 5.86 11.52
N THR A 104 3.91 6.38 11.11
CA THR A 104 4.89 7.04 12.00
C THR A 104 4.61 8.52 12.20
N ARG A 105 3.62 9.09 11.50
CA ARG A 105 3.26 10.51 11.51
C ARG A 105 4.37 11.45 11.04
N ILE A 106 5.33 10.94 10.27
CA ILE A 106 6.45 11.71 9.70
C ILE A 106 6.07 12.14 8.30
N LEU A 107 6.12 13.44 7.97
CA LEU A 107 5.85 13.96 6.61
C LEU A 107 4.44 13.66 6.05
N VAL A 108 3.44 13.43 6.91
CA VAL A 108 2.06 13.03 6.52
C VAL A 108 1.45 13.92 5.43
N ARG A 109 1.67 15.25 5.52
CA ARG A 109 1.14 16.21 4.54
C ARG A 109 1.72 15.97 3.13
N TRP A 110 3.02 15.71 3.04
CA TRP A 110 3.69 15.41 1.77
C TRP A 110 3.29 14.04 1.24
N SER A 111 3.20 13.04 2.11
CA SER A 111 2.77 11.70 1.73
C SER A 111 1.34 11.68 1.20
N GLY A 112 0.42 12.42 1.84
CA GLY A 112 -0.95 12.61 1.35
C GLY A 112 -0.99 13.35 0.01
N LEU A 113 -0.19 14.41 -0.16
CA LEU A 113 -0.12 15.15 -1.43
C LEU A 113 0.41 14.26 -2.57
N LEU A 114 1.54 13.58 -2.34
CA LEU A 114 2.16 12.70 -3.34
C LEU A 114 1.23 11.53 -3.70
N PHE A 115 0.54 10.95 -2.71
CA PHE A 115 -0.47 9.93 -2.96
C PHE A 115 -1.61 10.47 -3.84
N GLY A 116 -2.14 11.65 -3.51
CA GLY A 116 -3.20 12.29 -4.29
C GLY A 116 -2.77 12.60 -5.73
N VAL A 117 -1.56 13.14 -5.91
CA VAL A 117 -0.96 13.39 -7.23
C VAL A 117 -0.82 12.08 -8.01
N MET A 118 -0.33 11.01 -7.36
CA MET A 118 -0.22 9.69 -7.99
C MET A 118 -1.59 9.16 -8.46
N MET A 119 -2.63 9.26 -7.63
CA MET A 119 -3.99 8.87 -8.02
C MET A 119 -4.53 9.70 -9.20
N PHE A 120 -4.29 11.01 -9.17
CA PHE A 120 -4.67 11.90 -10.28
C PHE A 120 -3.95 11.53 -11.58
N LEU A 121 -2.64 11.25 -11.52
CA LEU A 121 -1.86 10.81 -12.67
C LEU A 121 -2.37 9.47 -13.22
N PHE A 122 -2.76 8.51 -12.36
CA PHE A 122 -3.33 7.25 -12.83
C PHE A 122 -4.59 7.49 -13.66
N VAL A 123 -5.52 8.31 -13.17
CA VAL A 123 -6.73 8.67 -13.92
C VAL A 123 -6.38 9.36 -15.23
N ALA A 124 -5.49 10.36 -15.18
CA ALA A 124 -5.09 11.11 -16.36
C ALA A 124 -4.47 10.20 -17.43
N MET A 125 -3.49 9.35 -17.07
CA MET A 125 -2.78 8.48 -18.01
C MET A 125 -3.65 7.35 -18.57
N ILE A 126 -4.63 6.85 -17.79
CA ILE A 126 -5.54 5.80 -18.28
C ILE A 126 -6.53 6.36 -19.31
N HIS A 127 -7.03 7.58 -19.11
CA HIS A 127 -8.09 8.16 -19.95
C HIS A 127 -7.56 9.04 -21.09
N PHE A 128 -6.38 9.62 -20.92
CA PHE A 128 -5.72 10.46 -21.92
C PHE A 128 -4.39 9.80 -22.33
N PRO A 129 -4.27 9.30 -23.57
CA PRO A 129 -3.04 8.69 -24.07
C PRO A 129 -1.91 9.69 -24.28
#